data_AF-A0A256YNV7-F1
#
_entry.id   AF-A0A256YNV7-F1
#
_cell.length_a   1.000
_cell.length_b   1.000
_cell.length_c   1.000
_cell.angle_alpha   90.00
_cell.angle_beta   90.00
_cell.angle_gamma   90.00
#
_symmetry.space_group_name_H-M   'P 1'
#
loop_
_entity.id
_entity.type
_entity.pdbx_description
1 polymer ?
#
loop_
_entity_poly.entity_id
_entity_poly.type
_entity_poly.pdbx_seq_one_letter_code
_entity_poly.pdbx_strand_id
1 'polypeptide(L)'
;MEIVEKPKRNEQIKQFLIFSIFSALILSIKPGYTGIENPLIFFLLVVIFAGIREIGRIKIAEKFSMYPVLRNWYPGLILGFLLAYFGFKLIPFIAIFSPYAFGRWKFKIKEKTIEEIGIISFLTLLIPLTFSIIFKILSLDILFQVNFFLLVSNLIPYFKLDGENIVKWGFDKWAFLILILIFIYLL
;
A
#
# COMPACT_ATOMS: atom_id res chain seq x y z
N MET A 1 -26.21 -15.69 -3.51
CA MET A 1 -25.01 -15.75 -2.64
C MET A 1 -23.82 -16.01 -3.54
N GLU A 2 -22.99 -15.01 -3.80
CA GLU A 2 -21.71 -15.24 -4.49
C GLU A 2 -20.74 -15.86 -3.50
N ILE A 3 -20.32 -17.09 -3.78
CA ILE A 3 -19.24 -17.73 -3.03
C ILE A 3 -17.95 -17.03 -3.46
N VAL A 4 -17.41 -16.17 -2.59
CA VAL A 4 -16.09 -15.60 -2.82
C VAL A 4 -15.08 -16.72 -2.59
N GLU A 5 -14.57 -17.29 -3.68
CA GLU A 5 -13.52 -18.30 -3.61
C GLU A 5 -12.26 -17.67 -3.04
N LYS A 6 -11.62 -18.36 -2.09
CA LYS A 6 -10.37 -17.87 -1.50
C LYS A 6 -9.34 -17.73 -2.63
N PRO A 7 -8.76 -16.54 -2.86
CA PRO A 7 -7.77 -16.38 -3.93
C PRO A 7 -6.63 -17.38 -3.74
N LYS A 8 -6.20 -18.00 -4.84
CA LYS A 8 -5.13 -18.98 -4.80
C LYS A 8 -3.86 -18.31 -4.28
N ARG A 9 -3.21 -18.91 -3.29
CA ARG A 9 -1.96 -18.40 -2.70
C ARG A 9 -0.92 -18.00 -3.76
N ASN A 10 -0.81 -18.80 -4.82
CA ASN A 10 0.13 -18.55 -5.91
C ASN A 10 -0.19 -17.27 -6.70
N GLU A 11 -1.47 -16.91 -6.82
CA GLU A 11 -1.88 -15.67 -7.49
C GLU A 11 -1.53 -14.44 -6.65
N GLN A 12 -1.71 -14.50 -5.33
CA GLN A 12 -1.32 -13.41 -4.44
C GLN A 12 0.19 -13.19 -4.46
N ILE A 13 0.98 -14.27 -4.40
CA ILE A 13 2.45 -14.20 -4.51
C ILE A 13 2.86 -13.59 -5.86
N LYS A 14 2.26 -14.06 -6.96
CA LYS A 14 2.53 -13.52 -8.30
C LYS A 14 2.25 -12.03 -8.37
N GLN A 15 1.10 -11.59 -7.85
CA GLN A 15 0.74 -10.18 -7.88
C GLN A 15 1.68 -9.34 -7.01
N PHE A 16 2.02 -9.81 -5.81
CA PHE A 16 2.97 -9.13 -4.92
C PHE A 16 4.36 -8.99 -5.55
N LEU A 17 4.85 -10.03 -6.23
CA LEU A 17 6.12 -9.99 -6.94
C LEU A 17 6.10 -8.99 -8.10
N ILE A 18 5.05 -9.02 -8.93
CA ILE A 18 4.90 -8.06 -10.03
C ILE A 18 4.90 -6.63 -9.48
N PHE A 19 4.11 -6.36 -8.44
CA PHE A 19 4.08 -5.06 -7.79
C PHE A 19 5.47 -4.63 -7.30
N SER A 20 6.18 -5.54 -6.63
CA SER A 20 7.50 -5.25 -6.07
C SER A 20 8.52 -4.93 -7.16
N ILE A 21 8.49 -5.66 -8.28
CA ILE A 21 9.34 -5.42 -9.45
C ILE A 21 9.06 -4.04 -10.05
N PHE A 22 7.79 -3.73 -10.35
CA PHE A 22 7.45 -2.43 -10.94
C PHE A 22 7.77 -1.27 -10.01
N SER A 23 7.48 -1.39 -8.71
CA SER A 23 7.81 -0.39 -7.71
C SER A 23 9.31 -0.14 -7.62
N ALA A 24 10.11 -1.21 -7.65
CA ALA A 24 11.56 -1.10 -7.63
C ALA A 24 12.10 -0.35 -8.85
N LEU A 25 11.57 -0.66 -10.04
CA LEU A 25 11.93 0.02 -11.28
C LEU A 25 11.53 1.50 -11.25
N ILE A 26 10.33 1.82 -10.76
CA ILE A 26 9.85 3.21 -10.61
C ILE A 26 10.77 3.99 -9.66
N LEU A 27 11.14 3.39 -8.53
CA LEU A 27 11.98 4.03 -7.52
C LEU A 27 13.42 4.19 -7.98
N SER A 28 13.95 3.25 -8.76
CA SER A 28 15.34 3.27 -9.22
C SER A 28 15.62 4.29 -10.33
N ILE A 29 14.59 4.78 -11.04
CA ILE A 29 14.74 5.82 -12.06
C ILE A 29 15.10 7.16 -11.38
N LYS A 30 16.20 7.79 -11.80
CA LYS A 30 16.52 9.15 -11.37
C LYS A 30 15.74 10.19 -12.19
N PRO A 31 15.23 11.26 -11.55
CA PRO A 31 14.66 12.39 -12.29
C PRO A 31 15.71 12.99 -13.23
N GLY A 32 15.31 13.34 -14.45
CA GLY A 32 16.19 14.03 -15.40
C GLY A 32 17.13 13.14 -16.22
N TYR A 33 16.81 11.86 -16.42
CA TYR A 33 17.49 10.95 -17.35
C TYR A 33 18.95 10.56 -17.01
N THR A 34 19.50 10.97 -15.86
CA THR A 34 20.92 10.76 -15.53
C THR A 34 21.20 9.47 -14.76
N GLY A 35 20.54 8.36 -15.12
CA GLY A 35 20.89 7.02 -14.67
C GLY A 35 19.84 6.30 -13.81
N ILE A 36 20.16 5.04 -13.49
CA ILE A 36 19.33 4.15 -12.67
C ILE A 36 20.14 3.82 -11.42
N GLU A 37 19.57 4.04 -10.24
CA GLU A 37 20.13 3.47 -9.01
C GLU A 37 19.97 1.95 -8.99
N ASN A 38 20.70 1.23 -8.14
CA ASN A 38 20.69 -0.22 -8.17
C ASN A 38 19.26 -0.78 -7.93
N PRO A 39 18.58 -1.29 -8.98
CA PRO A 39 17.16 -1.66 -8.88
C PRO A 39 16.97 -2.88 -7.98
N LEU A 40 18.03 -3.68 -7.77
CA LEU A 40 18.01 -4.83 -6.88
C LEU A 40 17.88 -4.39 -5.42
N ILE A 41 18.56 -3.30 -5.02
CA ILE A 41 18.42 -2.74 -3.66
C ILE A 41 16.98 -2.29 -3.44
N PHE A 42 16.42 -1.51 -4.37
CA PHE A 42 15.02 -1.07 -4.28
C PHE A 42 14.04 -2.24 -4.26
N PHE A 43 14.28 -3.28 -5.06
CA PHE A 43 13.46 -4.48 -5.05
C PHE A 43 13.44 -5.16 -3.69
N LEU A 44 14.62 -5.39 -3.08
CA LEU A 44 14.70 -5.98 -1.74
C LEU A 44 13.97 -5.13 -0.71
N LEU A 45 14.18 -3.81 -0.74
CA LEU A 45 13.52 -2.89 0.20
C LEU A 45 12.00 -2.87 0.02
N VAL A 46 11.50 -2.83 -1.22
CA VAL A 46 10.05 -2.89 -1.47
C VAL A 46 9.47 -4.21 -1.01
N VAL A 47 10.11 -5.35 -1.31
CA VAL A 47 9.65 -6.67 -0.85
C VAL A 47 9.54 -6.71 0.67
N ILE A 48 10.53 -6.18 1.38
CA ILE A 48 10.53 -6.14 2.85
C ILE A 48 9.41 -5.24 3.37
N PHE A 49 9.38 -3.95 2.97
CA PHE A 49 8.44 -2.99 3.57
C PHE A 49 7.01 -3.17 3.10
N ALA A 50 6.78 -3.44 1.82
CA ALA A 50 5.45 -3.78 1.33
C ALA A 50 4.98 -5.12 1.93
N GLY A 51 5.89 -6.07 2.15
CA GLY A 51 5.59 -7.34 2.81
C GLY A 51 5.17 -7.15 4.27
N ILE A 52 5.92 -6.37 5.04
CA ILE A 52 5.58 -6.03 6.43
C ILE A 52 4.21 -5.33 6.49
N ARG A 53 3.98 -4.35 5.61
CA ARG A 53 2.69 -3.66 5.51
C ARG A 53 1.56 -4.63 5.20
N GLU A 54 1.73 -5.54 4.24
CA GLU A 54 0.69 -6.49 3.85
C GLU A 54 0.39 -7.50 4.96
N ILE A 55 1.42 -8.00 5.66
CA ILE A 55 1.25 -8.85 6.84
C ILE A 55 0.45 -8.09 7.92
N GLY A 56 0.77 -6.82 8.15
CA GLY A 56 0.03 -5.97 9.07
C GLY A 56 -1.42 -5.78 8.65
N ARG A 57 -1.67 -5.49 7.37
CA ARG A 57 -3.02 -5.36 6.79
C ARG A 57 -3.85 -6.62 7.01
N ILE A 58 -3.29 -7.81 6.76
CA ILE A 58 -3.97 -9.09 7.02
C ILE A 58 -4.35 -9.21 8.49
N LYS A 59 -3.40 -9.00 9.40
CA LYS A 59 -3.65 -9.09 10.85
C LYS A 59 -4.67 -8.07 11.36
N ILE A 60 -4.68 -6.86 10.80
CA ILE A 60 -5.66 -5.83 11.14
C ILE A 60 -7.03 -6.27 10.62
N ALA A 61 -7.14 -6.65 9.35
CA ALA A 61 -8.40 -7.07 8.73
C ALA A 61 -9.02 -8.30 9.41
N GLU A 62 -8.21 -9.25 9.87
CA GLU A 62 -8.67 -10.43 10.62
C GLU A 62 -9.44 -10.04 11.90
N LYS A 63 -9.03 -8.96 12.58
CA LYS A 63 -9.76 -8.44 13.76
C LYS A 63 -11.17 -7.95 13.42
N PHE A 64 -11.40 -7.58 12.16
CA PHE A 64 -12.70 -7.14 11.65
C PHE A 64 -13.45 -8.25 10.91
N SER A 65 -13.00 -9.51 10.96
CA SER A 65 -13.56 -10.60 10.16
C SER A 65 -13.57 -10.29 8.65
N MET A 66 -12.48 -9.69 8.18
CA MET A 66 -12.23 -9.39 6.78
C MET A 66 -10.91 -10.00 6.32
N TYR A 67 -10.78 -10.22 5.02
CA TYR A 67 -9.55 -10.70 4.40
C TYR A 67 -9.18 -9.81 3.22
N PRO A 68 -7.97 -9.21 3.21
CA PRO A 68 -7.53 -8.40 2.08
C PRO A 68 -7.14 -9.31 0.91
N VAL A 69 -7.62 -8.95 -0.27
CA VAL A 69 -7.22 -9.56 -1.53
C VAL A 69 -6.37 -8.56 -2.28
N LEU A 70 -5.09 -8.90 -2.44
CA LEU A 70 -4.18 -8.17 -3.30
C LEU A 70 -4.76 -8.12 -4.72
N ARG A 71 -4.72 -6.95 -5.37
CA ARG A 71 -4.97 -6.81 -6.81
C ARG A 71 -4.06 -5.77 -7.43
N ASN A 72 -3.27 -6.18 -8.41
CA ASN A 72 -2.49 -5.20 -9.17
C ASN A 72 -3.39 -4.39 -10.10
N TRP A 73 -3.16 -3.07 -10.13
CA TRP A 73 -3.71 -2.19 -11.15
C TRP A 73 -2.66 -1.97 -12.23
N TYR A 74 -2.59 -2.90 -13.19
CA TYR A 74 -1.59 -2.89 -14.25
C TYR A 74 -1.51 -1.55 -15.02
N PRO A 75 -2.62 -0.91 -15.42
CA PRO A 75 -2.56 0.40 -16.07
C PRO A 75 -1.88 1.46 -15.19
N GLY A 76 -2.13 1.43 -13.89
CA GLY A 76 -1.47 2.31 -12.93
C GLY A 76 0.03 2.05 -12.84
N LEU A 77 0.45 0.78 -12.77
CA LEU A 77 1.89 0.44 -12.70
C LEU A 77 2.64 0.88 -13.96
N ILE A 78 2.01 0.72 -15.13
CA ILE A 78 2.57 1.19 -16.41
C ILE A 78 2.63 2.72 -16.42
N LEU A 79 1.56 3.40 -16.00
CA LEU A 79 1.52 4.85 -15.93
C LEU A 79 2.57 5.41 -14.95
N GLY A 80 2.71 4.79 -13.78
CA GLY A 80 3.72 5.16 -12.78
C GLY A 80 5.14 5.01 -13.30
N PHE A 81 5.41 3.94 -14.07
CA PHE A 81 6.69 3.75 -14.75
C PHE A 81 6.96 4.84 -15.79
N LEU A 82 5.97 5.19 -16.62
CA LEU A 82 6.10 6.27 -17.60
C LEU A 82 6.31 7.63 -16.93
N LEU A 83 5.56 7.92 -15.86
CA LEU A 83 5.69 9.16 -15.10
C LEU A 83 7.04 9.28 -14.40
N ALA A 84 7.60 8.16 -13.91
CA ALA A 84 8.91 8.13 -13.28
C ALA A 84 10.00 8.62 -14.24
N TYR A 85 9.86 8.34 -15.53
CA TYR A 85 10.75 8.82 -16.59
C TYR A 85 10.75 10.36 -16.70
N PHE A 86 9.61 11.00 -16.44
CA PHE A 86 9.47 12.46 -16.39
C PHE A 86 9.78 13.06 -15.01
N GLY A 87 10.28 12.25 -14.07
CA GLY A 87 10.61 12.68 -12.71
C GLY A 87 9.47 12.58 -11.69
N PHE A 88 8.29 12.07 -12.09
CA PHE A 88 7.14 11.89 -11.21
C PHE A 88 7.02 10.44 -10.74
N LYS A 89 7.38 10.14 -9.50
CA LYS A 89 7.31 8.76 -8.96
C LYS A 89 5.96 8.51 -8.29
N LEU A 90 5.16 7.62 -8.87
CA LEU A 90 3.88 7.16 -8.33
C LEU A 90 3.81 5.63 -8.39
N ILE A 91 3.45 5.00 -7.27
CA ILE A 91 3.41 3.54 -7.12
C ILE A 91 1.98 3.10 -6.78
N PRO A 92 1.09 2.98 -7.77
CA PRO A 92 -0.29 2.61 -7.49
C PRO A 92 -0.39 1.12 -7.17
N PHE A 93 -1.03 0.81 -6.04
CA PHE A 93 -1.22 -0.57 -5.59
C PHE A 93 -2.55 -0.78 -4.89
N ILE A 94 -3.41 -1.61 -5.49
CA ILE A 94 -4.76 -1.80 -5.00
C ILE A 94 -4.81 -3.02 -4.07
N ALA A 95 -5.46 -2.85 -2.93
CA ALA A 95 -5.95 -3.96 -2.14
C ALA A 95 -7.46 -3.87 -2.02
N ILE A 96 -8.14 -4.98 -2.29
CA ILE A 96 -9.58 -5.08 -2.18
C ILE A 96 -9.89 -5.92 -0.94
N PHE A 97 -10.50 -5.31 0.06
CA PHE A 97 -10.99 -6.05 1.22
C PHE A 97 -12.18 -6.90 0.81
N SER A 98 -12.17 -8.19 1.14
CA SER A 98 -13.31 -9.10 1.00
C SER A 98 -13.79 -9.53 2.39
N PRO A 99 -15.09 -9.55 2.66
CA PRO A 99 -15.58 -9.95 3.98
C PRO A 99 -15.41 -11.46 4.14
N TYR A 100 -14.87 -11.92 5.26
CA TYR A 100 -14.70 -13.35 5.55
C TYR A 100 -14.92 -13.61 7.04
N ALA A 101 -16.06 -14.19 7.39
CA ALA A 101 -16.27 -14.75 8.72
C ALA A 101 -15.89 -16.24 8.72
N PHE A 102 -14.86 -16.62 9.47
CA PHE A 102 -14.58 -18.02 9.77
C PHE A 102 -15.63 -18.56 10.75
N GLY A 103 -16.61 -19.31 10.24
CA GLY A 103 -17.40 -20.24 11.04
C GLY A 103 -16.84 -21.65 10.88
N ARG A 104 -16.84 -22.45 11.96
CA ARG A 104 -16.44 -23.87 11.91
C ARG A 104 -17.22 -24.69 10.86
N TRP A 105 -18.38 -24.20 10.38
CA TRP A 105 -19.27 -24.96 9.49
C TRP A 105 -19.99 -24.15 8.38
N LYS A 106 -20.00 -22.80 8.38
CA LYS A 106 -20.62 -21.97 7.30
C LYS A 106 -19.99 -20.56 7.21
N PHE A 107 -19.79 -20.07 5.98
CA PHE A 107 -19.39 -18.69 5.68
C PHE A 107 -20.60 -17.75 5.82
N LYS A 108 -20.56 -16.78 6.74
CA LYS A 108 -21.52 -15.66 6.73
C LYS A 108 -20.82 -14.45 6.12
N ILE A 109 -21.40 -13.91 5.04
CA ILE A 109 -21.01 -12.62 4.47
C ILE A 109 -21.46 -11.56 5.48
N LYS A 110 -20.52 -10.94 6.19
CA LYS A 110 -20.78 -9.71 6.94
C LYS A 110 -20.75 -8.55 5.96
N GLU A 111 -21.77 -7.70 5.98
CA GLU A 111 -21.73 -6.46 5.21
C GLU A 111 -20.55 -5.60 5.71
N LYS A 112 -19.78 -5.05 4.77
CA LYS A 112 -18.66 -4.18 5.13
C LYS A 112 -19.21 -2.79 5.43
N THR A 113 -19.00 -2.31 6.65
CA THR A 113 -19.27 -0.91 6.92
C THR A 113 -18.14 -0.04 6.36
N ILE A 114 -18.48 1.15 5.85
CA ILE A 114 -17.50 2.12 5.34
C ILE A 114 -16.49 2.45 6.44
N GLU A 115 -16.96 2.54 7.68
CA GLU A 115 -16.15 2.79 8.87
C GLU A 115 -15.11 1.70 9.12
N GLU A 116 -15.49 0.42 9.12
CA GLU A 116 -14.52 -0.68 9.32
C GLU A 116 -13.44 -0.67 8.24
N ILE A 117 -13.79 -0.48 6.97
CA ILE A 117 -12.81 -0.40 5.87
C ILE A 117 -11.89 0.81 6.08
N GLY A 118 -12.45 1.97 6.43
CA GLY A 118 -11.68 3.18 6.71
C GLY A 118 -10.68 3.00 7.84
N ILE A 119 -11.11 2.37 8.95
CA ILE A 119 -10.24 2.07 10.09
C ILE A 119 -9.12 1.11 9.68
N ILE A 120 -9.42 0.04 8.93
CA ILE A 120 -8.41 -0.91 8.46
C ILE A 120 -7.38 -0.21 7.56
N SER A 121 -7.83 0.60 6.60
CA SER A 121 -6.95 1.36 5.72
C SER A 121 -6.11 2.37 6.51
N PHE A 122 -6.69 3.10 7.47
CA PHE A 122 -5.98 4.03 8.33
C PHE A 122 -4.88 3.33 9.14
N LEU A 123 -5.22 2.27 9.87
CA LEU A 123 -4.28 1.50 10.67
C LEU A 123 -3.17 0.86 9.81
N THR A 124 -3.49 0.45 8.59
CA THR A 124 -2.49 -0.09 7.65
C THR A 124 -1.47 0.98 7.25
N LEU A 125 -1.89 2.23 7.03
CA LEU A 125 -0.98 3.33 6.70
C LEU A 125 -0.11 3.77 7.88
N LEU A 126 -0.52 3.52 9.12
CA LEU A 126 0.33 3.78 10.29
C LEU A 126 1.63 2.96 10.30
N ILE A 127 1.64 1.78 9.66
CA ILE A 127 2.84 0.92 9.58
C ILE A 127 3.96 1.64 8.81
N PRO A 128 3.81 1.96 7.50
CA PRO A 128 4.84 2.70 6.80
C PRO A 128 5.02 4.11 7.38
N LEU A 129 3.99 4.77 7.92
CA LEU A 129 4.19 6.05 8.61
C LEU A 129 5.21 5.96 9.76
N THR A 130 5.06 4.96 10.63
CA THR A 130 5.94 4.74 11.79
C THR A 130 7.37 4.46 11.34
N PHE A 131 7.55 3.58 10.35
CA PHE A 131 8.88 3.30 9.80
C PHE A 131 9.52 4.54 9.15
N SER A 132 8.75 5.37 8.45
CA SER A 132 9.26 6.60 7.85
C SER A 132 9.75 7.59 8.90
N ILE A 133 9.03 7.74 10.02
CA ILE A 133 9.49 8.58 11.15
C ILE A 133 10.81 8.04 11.71
N ILE A 134 10.89 6.74 11.98
CA ILE A 134 12.09 6.10 12.54
C ILE A 134 13.28 6.29 11.60
N PHE A 135 13.12 6.01 10.30
CA PHE A 135 14.20 6.15 9.33
C PHE A 135 14.65 7.59 9.15
N LYS A 136 13.73 8.55 9.22
CA LYS A 136 14.05 9.96 9.15
C LYS A 136 14.89 10.41 10.35
N ILE A 137 14.50 10.04 11.57
CA ILE A 137 15.26 10.35 12.81
C ILE A 137 16.66 9.72 12.78
N LEU A 138 16.77 8.50 12.26
CA LEU A 138 18.05 7.78 12.15
C LEU A 138 18.88 8.18 10.92
N SER A 139 18.45 9.16 10.13
CA SER A 139 19.12 9.59 8.89
C SER A 139 19.36 8.45 7.88
N LEU A 140 18.43 7.51 7.79
CA LEU A 140 18.47 6.37 6.86
C LEU A 140 17.70 6.72 5.57
N ASP A 141 18.27 7.63 4.77
CA ASP A 141 17.57 8.31 3.67
C ASP A 141 16.94 7.37 2.64
N ILE A 142 17.65 6.32 2.20
CA ILE A 142 17.11 5.39 1.20
C ILE A 142 15.90 4.64 1.77
N LEU A 143 15.98 4.18 3.03
CA LEU A 143 14.87 3.48 3.69
C LEU A 143 13.68 4.42 3.88
N PHE A 144 13.95 5.65 4.30
CA PHE A 144 12.95 6.70 4.41
C PHE A 144 12.26 6.94 3.07
N GLN A 145 13.02 7.16 1.99
CA GLN A 145 12.48 7.44 0.66
C GLN A 145 11.58 6.30 0.17
N VAL A 146 12.04 5.05 0.19
CA VAL A 146 11.25 3.89 -0.26
C VAL A 146 9.93 3.80 0.50
N ASN A 147 10.01 3.87 1.83
CA ASN A 147 8.86 3.67 2.67
C ASN A 147 7.89 4.87 2.65
N PHE A 148 8.42 6.09 2.52
CA PHE A 148 7.65 7.31 2.33
C PHE A 148 6.90 7.30 0.99
N PHE A 149 7.56 6.89 -0.11
CA PHE A 149 6.88 6.76 -1.41
C PHE A 149 5.76 5.71 -1.38
N LEU A 150 5.97 4.58 -0.70
CA LEU A 150 4.92 3.57 -0.51
C LEU A 150 3.74 4.13 0.30
N LEU A 151 4.01 4.93 1.34
CA LEU A 151 2.99 5.61 2.14
C LEU A 151 2.20 6.62 1.29
N VAL A 152 2.89 7.59 0.67
CA VAL A 152 2.28 8.64 -0.17
C VAL A 152 1.41 8.00 -1.24
N SER A 153 1.94 7.00 -1.95
CA SER A 153 1.21 6.38 -3.06
C SER A 153 -0.06 5.66 -2.61
N ASN A 154 -0.14 5.17 -1.35
CA ASN A 154 -1.36 4.54 -0.83
C ASN A 154 -2.32 5.52 -0.17
N LEU A 155 -1.87 6.74 0.15
CA LEU A 155 -2.69 7.80 0.72
C LEU A 155 -3.48 8.58 -0.36
N ILE A 156 -3.18 8.39 -1.64
CA ILE A 156 -3.92 9.04 -2.74
C ILE A 156 -5.40 8.64 -2.68
N PRO A 157 -6.36 9.58 -2.65
CA PRO A 157 -7.77 9.30 -2.47
C PRO A 157 -8.45 8.88 -3.77
N TYR A 158 -7.92 7.84 -4.43
CA TYR A 158 -8.38 7.41 -5.75
C TYR A 158 -8.08 5.90 -5.97
N PHE A 159 -8.74 5.24 -6.93
CA PHE A 159 -8.43 3.88 -7.44
C PHE A 159 -8.45 2.77 -6.36
N LYS A 160 -9.36 2.83 -5.39
CA LYS A 160 -9.51 1.84 -4.30
C LYS A 160 -8.24 1.67 -3.45
N LEU A 161 -7.41 2.71 -3.40
CA LEU A 161 -6.27 2.79 -2.48
C LEU A 161 -6.76 3.04 -1.04
N ASP A 162 -5.87 2.85 -0.07
CA ASP A 162 -6.20 3.09 1.34
C ASP A 162 -6.70 4.52 1.57
N GLY A 163 -6.14 5.51 0.87
CA GLY A 163 -6.58 6.90 0.91
C GLY A 163 -8.05 7.09 0.53
N GLU A 164 -8.55 6.38 -0.49
CA GLU A 164 -9.97 6.48 -0.90
C GLU A 164 -10.90 5.96 0.20
N ASN A 165 -10.54 4.85 0.83
CA ASN A 165 -11.33 4.27 1.92
C ASN A 165 -11.35 5.20 3.15
N ILE A 166 -10.23 5.85 3.45
CA ILE A 166 -10.15 6.81 4.56
C ILE A 166 -10.99 8.05 4.26
N VAL A 167 -10.94 8.60 3.04
CA VAL A 167 -11.79 9.73 2.66
C VAL A 167 -13.28 9.39 2.77
N LYS A 168 -13.69 8.19 2.35
CA LYS A 168 -15.07 7.71 2.51
C LYS A 168 -15.49 7.59 3.98
N TRP A 169 -14.57 7.23 4.87
CA TRP A 169 -14.81 7.18 6.31
C TRP A 169 -14.78 8.57 6.97
N GLY A 170 -14.02 9.50 6.43
CA GLY A 170 -13.99 10.89 6.85
C GLY A 170 -12.80 11.64 6.25
N PHE A 171 -13.09 12.74 5.54
CA PHE A 171 -12.08 13.57 4.92
C PHE A 171 -11.10 14.20 5.93
N ASP A 172 -11.60 14.51 7.13
CA ASP A 172 -10.82 14.97 8.28
C ASP A 172 -9.67 14.03 8.64
N LYS A 173 -9.93 12.72 8.64
CA LYS A 173 -8.95 11.68 9.00
C LYS A 173 -7.87 11.53 7.92
N TRP A 174 -8.26 11.68 6.66
CA TRP A 174 -7.32 11.71 5.54
C TRP A 174 -6.44 12.95 5.59
N ALA A 175 -7.04 14.13 5.81
CA ALA A 175 -6.33 15.41 5.91
C ALA A 175 -5.31 15.38 7.07
N PHE A 176 -5.66 14.77 8.20
CA PHE A 176 -4.74 14.56 9.31
C PHE A 176 -3.49 13.78 8.92
N LEU A 177 -3.62 12.67 8.18
CA LEU A 177 -2.47 11.90 7.69
C LEU A 177 -1.61 12.70 6.71
N ILE A 178 -2.23 13.52 5.85
CA ILE A 178 -1.51 14.41 4.94
C ILE A 178 -0.69 15.45 5.72
N LEU A 179 -1.25 16.06 6.76
CA LEU A 179 -0.53 17.02 7.60
C LEU A 179 0.68 16.38 8.29
N ILE A 180 0.53 15.17 8.83
CA ILE A 180 1.66 14.44 9.42
C ILE A 180 2.71 14.14 8.34
N LEU A 181 2.29 13.74 7.16
CA LEU A 181 3.20 13.40 6.06
C LEU A 181 4.02 14.61 5.60
N ILE A 182 3.39 15.79 5.49
CA ILE A 182 4.08 17.05 5.22
C ILE A 182 5.06 17.38 6.34
N PHE A 183 4.66 17.25 7.60
CA PHE A 183 5.52 17.50 8.75
C PHE A 183 6.77 16.60 8.76
N ILE A 184 6.61 15.30 8.54
CA ILE A 184 7.73 14.34 8.46
C ILE A 184 8.66 14.66 7.31
N TYR A 185 8.13 15.10 6.17
CA TYR A 185 8.93 15.45 5.00
C TYR A 185 9.81 16.68 5.25
N LEU A 186 9.32 17.63 6.04
CA LEU A 186 10.02 18.88 6.39
C LEU A 186 11.01 18.74 7.57
N LEU A 187 10.93 17.64 8.32
CA LEU A 187 11.86 17.30 9.39
C LEU A 187 13.27 17.00 8.83
#